data_AF-M9P047-F1
#
_entry.id   AF-M9P047-F1
#
_cell.length_a   1.000
_cell.length_b   1.000
_cell.length_c   1.000
_cell.angle_alpha   90.00
_cell.angle_beta   90.00
_cell.angle_gamma   90.00
#
_symmetry.space_group_name_H-M   'P 1'
#
loop_
_entity.id
_entity.type
_entity.pdbx_description
1 polymer ?
#
loop_
_entity_poly.entity_id
_entity_poly.type
_entity_poly.pdbx_seq_one_letter_code
_entity_poly.pdbx_strand_id
1 'polypeptide(L)'
;MSTEAAIKDLPKVDTALKGQLEGFSPDKLKKTDTAEKSTLPTKEDIDAEKGQQALREGIEGFNPSALKKTETLEKCKLPTKEEIELEKKA
;
A
#
# COMPACT_ATOMS: atom_id res chain seq x y z
N MET A 1 48.30 7.64 -9.06
CA MET A 1 46.94 8.02 -8.62
C MET A 1 46.40 6.85 -7.81
N SER A 2 46.02 7.14 -6.56
CA SER A 2 45.88 6.26 -5.40
C SER A 2 45.15 4.93 -5.59
N THR A 3 45.75 3.83 -5.08
CA THR A 3 45.07 2.74 -4.33
C THR A 3 46.00 1.58 -3.91
N GLU A 4 47.31 1.62 -4.20
CA GLU A 4 48.21 0.50 -3.82
C GLU A 4 48.52 0.39 -2.32
N ALA A 5 48.41 1.50 -1.57
CA ALA A 5 48.67 1.53 -0.13
C ALA A 5 47.51 0.95 0.73
N ALA A 6 46.29 0.90 0.21
CA ALA A 6 45.12 0.56 1.03
C ALA A 6 44.96 -0.95 1.27
N ILE A 7 45.43 -1.82 0.37
CA ILE A 7 45.17 -3.27 0.44
C ILE A 7 45.97 -3.95 1.58
N LYS A 8 47.15 -3.42 1.94
CA LYS A 8 48.03 -4.01 2.96
C LYS A 8 47.54 -3.79 4.39
N ASP A 9 46.76 -2.74 4.62
CA ASP A 9 46.22 -2.37 5.93
C ASP A 9 44.82 -2.98 6.21
N LEU A 10 44.25 -3.70 5.24
CA LEU A 10 43.01 -4.45 5.49
C LEU A 10 43.28 -5.65 6.42
N PRO A 11 42.34 -5.97 7.31
CA PRO A 11 42.45 -7.15 8.17
C PRO A 11 42.61 -8.40 7.31
N LYS A 12 43.70 -9.14 7.56
CA LYS A 12 43.98 -10.39 6.85
C LYS A 12 42.99 -11.45 7.29
N VAL A 13 42.36 -12.09 6.32
CA VAL A 13 41.51 -13.26 6.52
C VAL A 13 42.32 -14.36 7.20
N ASP A 14 41.73 -14.99 8.19
CA ASP A 14 42.33 -16.11 8.92
C ASP A 14 42.79 -17.22 7.95
N THR A 15 43.96 -17.79 8.23
CA THR A 15 44.60 -18.77 7.34
C THR A 15 43.76 -20.03 7.11
N ALA A 16 42.97 -20.46 8.10
CA ALA A 16 42.07 -21.60 7.94
C ALA A 16 40.88 -21.25 7.03
N LEU A 17 40.31 -20.05 7.20
CA LEU A 17 39.21 -19.56 6.36
C LEU A 17 39.65 -19.38 4.89
N LYS A 18 40.87 -18.89 4.65
CA LYS A 18 41.43 -18.78 3.29
C LYS A 18 41.55 -20.14 2.61
N GLY A 19 42.04 -21.16 3.32
CA GLY A 19 42.14 -22.53 2.80
C GLY A 19 40.78 -23.16 2.51
N GLN A 20 39.77 -22.89 3.35
CA GLN A 20 38.40 -23.35 3.11
C GLN A 20 37.76 -22.71 1.87
N LEU A 21 38.04 -21.44 1.61
CA LEU A 21 37.56 -20.72 0.44
C LEU A 21 38.26 -21.18 -0.85
N GLU A 22 39.57 -21.43 -0.81
CA GLU A 22 40.32 -21.96 -1.95
C GLU A 22 39.88 -23.39 -2.33
N GLY A 23 39.50 -24.21 -1.35
CA GLY A 23 38.96 -25.55 -1.55
C GLY A 23 37.44 -25.62 -1.72
N PHE A 24 36.75 -24.48 -1.75
CA PHE A 24 35.31 -24.42 -1.88
C PHE A 24 34.89 -24.90 -3.27
N SER A 25 34.08 -25.97 -3.31
CA SER A 25 33.51 -26.48 -4.54
C SER A 25 32.02 -26.17 -4.55
N PRO A 26 31.52 -25.37 -5.51
CA PRO A 26 30.11 -25.05 -5.62
C PRO A 26 29.25 -26.28 -5.91
N ASP A 27 29.84 -27.36 -6.44
CA ASP A 27 29.16 -28.63 -6.71
C ASP A 27 28.77 -29.38 -5.43
N LYS A 28 29.43 -29.07 -4.30
CA LYS A 28 29.10 -29.62 -2.98
C LYS A 28 27.94 -28.88 -2.31
N LEU A 29 27.45 -27.79 -2.88
CA LEU A 29 26.25 -27.12 -2.39
C LEU A 29 25.03 -28.02 -2.61
N LYS A 30 24.16 -28.10 -1.60
CA LYS A 30 22.89 -28.80 -1.72
C LYS A 30 22.06 -28.14 -2.83
N LYS A 31 21.59 -28.95 -3.79
CA LYS A 31 20.62 -28.49 -4.77
C LYS A 31 19.38 -28.03 -4.02
N THR A 32 18.94 -26.82 -4.33
CA THR A 32 17.76 -26.20 -3.75
C THR A 32 16.88 -25.80 -4.91
N ASP A 33 15.65 -26.31 -4.93
CA ASP A 33 14.67 -25.94 -5.94
C ASP A 33 14.17 -24.52 -5.66
N THR A 34 14.51 -23.59 -6.53
CA THR A 34 14.00 -22.22 -6.49
C THR A 34 12.74 -22.14 -7.35
N ALA A 35 11.59 -21.97 -6.71
CA ALA A 35 10.34 -21.68 -7.42
C ALA A 35 10.19 -20.17 -7.64
N GLU A 36 10.17 -19.72 -8.89
CA GLU A 36 9.72 -18.38 -9.23
C GLU A 36 8.20 -18.31 -9.06
N LYS A 37 7.72 -17.57 -8.05
CA LYS A 37 6.29 -17.34 -7.86
C LYS A 37 5.80 -16.25 -8.82
N SER A 38 5.67 -16.59 -10.10
CA SER A 38 4.93 -15.78 -11.07
C SER A 38 3.47 -16.24 -11.08
N THR A 39 2.73 -15.93 -10.02
CA THR A 39 1.27 -16.16 -10.03
C THR A 39 0.62 -15.01 -10.77
N LEU A 40 0.05 -15.29 -11.94
CA LEU A 40 -0.83 -14.35 -12.61
C LEU A 40 -2.04 -14.05 -11.71
N PRO A 41 -2.60 -12.82 -11.77
CA PRO A 41 -3.86 -12.52 -11.13
C PRO A 41 -4.92 -13.55 -11.52
N THR A 42 -5.76 -13.94 -10.57
CA THR A 42 -6.89 -14.83 -10.84
C THR A 42 -7.97 -14.09 -11.64
N LYS A 43 -8.92 -14.85 -12.19
CA LYS A 43 -10.07 -14.25 -12.88
C LYS A 43 -10.88 -13.37 -11.90
N GLU A 44 -10.99 -13.82 -10.66
CA GLU A 44 -11.67 -13.14 -9.57
C GLU A 44 -10.99 -11.80 -9.23
N ASP A 45 -9.65 -11.78 -9.19
CA ASP A 45 -8.89 -10.54 -8.96
C ASP A 45 -9.16 -9.50 -10.06
N ILE A 46 -9.17 -9.95 -11.32
CA ILE A 46 -9.44 -9.09 -12.49
C ILE A 46 -10.88 -8.56 -12.47
N ASP A 47 -11.85 -9.41 -12.18
CA ASP A 47 -13.26 -9.03 -12.18
C ASP A 47 -13.57 -8.08 -11.00
N ALA A 48 -12.93 -8.27 -9.85
CA ALA A 48 -12.99 -7.35 -8.72
C ALA A 48 -12.39 -5.96 -9.08
N GLU A 49 -11.22 -5.92 -9.72
CA GLU A 49 -10.57 -4.67 -10.12
C GLU A 49 -11.42 -3.89 -11.15
N LYS A 50 -12.02 -4.59 -12.12
CA LYS A 50 -12.96 -3.98 -13.08
C LYS A 50 -14.16 -3.36 -12.39
N GLY A 51 -14.75 -4.05 -11.41
CA GLY A 51 -15.87 -3.51 -10.64
C GLY A 51 -15.50 -2.23 -9.89
N GLN A 52 -14.32 -2.21 -9.26
CA GLN A 52 -13.79 -1.03 -8.57
C GLN A 52 -13.52 0.13 -9.53
N GLN A 53 -12.99 -0.16 -10.72
CA GLN A 53 -12.74 0.84 -11.75
C GLN A 53 -14.05 1.45 -12.27
N ALA A 54 -15.04 0.63 -12.60
CA ALA A 54 -16.35 1.10 -13.04
C ALA A 54 -17.04 1.99 -12.00
N LEU A 55 -16.91 1.66 -10.71
CA LEU A 55 -17.42 2.50 -9.61
C LEU A 55 -16.74 3.87 -9.59
N ARG A 56 -15.39 3.90 -9.68
CA ARG A 56 -14.63 5.16 -9.70
C ARG A 56 -15.02 6.03 -10.88
N GLU A 57 -15.05 5.46 -12.09
CA GLU A 57 -15.44 6.18 -13.30
C GLU A 57 -16.88 6.73 -13.20
N GLY A 58 -17.80 5.96 -12.61
CA GLY A 58 -19.17 6.41 -12.37
C GLY A 58 -19.28 7.59 -11.40
N ILE A 59 -18.41 7.65 -10.38
CA ILE A 59 -18.35 8.76 -9.42
C ILE A 59 -17.67 9.98 -10.05
N GLU A 60 -16.53 9.80 -10.74
CA GLU A 60 -15.80 10.88 -11.40
C GLU A 60 -16.62 11.52 -12.52
N GLY A 61 -17.34 10.71 -13.29
CA GLY A 61 -18.23 11.17 -14.36
C GLY A 61 -19.63 11.57 -13.90
N PHE A 62 -19.92 11.55 -12.58
CA PHE A 62 -21.25 11.86 -12.07
C PHE A 62 -21.62 13.31 -12.41
N ASN A 63 -22.72 13.49 -13.15
CA ASN A 63 -23.26 14.81 -13.48
C ASN A 63 -24.29 15.25 -12.42
N PRO A 64 -23.98 16.22 -11.54
CA PRO A 64 -24.91 16.66 -10.50
C PRO A 64 -26.17 17.32 -11.07
N SER A 65 -26.10 17.83 -12.31
CA SER A 65 -27.24 18.46 -12.98
C SER A 65 -28.31 17.45 -13.42
N ALA A 66 -27.95 16.16 -13.49
CA ALA A 66 -28.89 15.08 -13.78
C ALA A 66 -29.75 14.69 -12.55
N LEU A 67 -29.44 15.22 -11.36
CA LEU A 67 -30.27 15.02 -10.17
C LEU A 67 -31.63 15.70 -10.33
N LYS A 68 -32.69 14.97 -9.97
CA LYS A 68 -34.04 15.53 -9.91
C LYS A 68 -34.07 16.65 -8.87
N LYS A 69 -34.60 17.81 -9.26
CA LYS A 69 -34.83 18.91 -8.34
C LYS A 69 -35.86 18.47 -7.29
N THR A 70 -35.54 18.71 -6.03
CA THR A 70 -36.43 18.46 -4.90
C THR A 70 -36.46 19.71 -4.04
N GLU A 71 -37.65 20.05 -3.55
CA GLU A 71 -37.82 21.11 -2.57
C GLU A 71 -37.41 20.58 -1.19
N THR A 72 -36.47 21.25 -0.53
CA THR A 72 -36.04 20.90 0.83
C THR A 72 -36.72 21.83 1.83
N LEU A 73 -37.62 21.30 2.65
CA LEU A 73 -38.25 22.04 3.74
C LEU A 73 -37.34 22.00 4.98
N GLU A 74 -36.47 22.98 5.12
CA GLU A 74 -35.69 23.20 6.34
C GLU A 74 -36.58 23.85 7.40
N LYS A 75 -36.87 23.13 8.48
CA LYS A 75 -37.66 23.66 9.61
C LYS A 75 -36.81 24.57 10.49
N CYS A 76 -36.48 25.76 9.99
CA CYS A 76 -35.91 26.85 10.79
C CYS A 76 -37.02 27.55 11.60
N LYS A 77 -37.75 26.80 12.44
CA LYS A 77 -38.64 27.46 13.41
C LYS A 77 -37.76 28.04 14.52
N LEU A 78 -37.75 29.38 14.63
CA LEU A 78 -37.22 30.00 15.83
C LEU A 78 -38.08 29.51 17.01
N PRO A 79 -37.48 29.09 18.12
CA PRO A 79 -38.25 28.77 19.30
C PRO A 79 -39.08 29.99 19.70
N THR A 80 -40.35 29.76 19.99
CA THR A 80 -41.27 30.77 20.50
C THR A 80 -40.79 31.25 21.87
N LYS A 81 -41.22 32.46 22.27
CA LYS A 81 -40.87 33.00 23.60
C LYS A 81 -41.28 32.06 24.74
N GLU A 82 -42.39 31.36 24.57
CA GLU A 82 -42.93 30.37 25.51
C GLU A 82 -42.00 29.15 25.62
N GLU A 83 -41.52 28.60 24.50
CA GLU A 83 -40.55 27.49 24.49
C GLU A 83 -39.24 27.89 25.18
N ILE A 84 -38.74 29.11 24.96
CA ILE A 84 -37.53 29.64 25.60
C ILE A 84 -37.71 29.79 27.11
N GLU A 85 -38.87 30.28 27.56
CA GLU A 85 -39.16 30.45 28.98
C GLU A 85 -39.37 29.12 29.71
N LEU A 86 -39.96 28.13 29.03
CA LEU A 86 -40.11 26.77 29.56
C LEU A 86 -38.73 26.15 29.81
N GLU A 87 -37.82 26.25 28.84
CA GLU A 87 -36.47 25.67 28.93
C GLU A 87 -35.59 26.39 29.96
N LYS A 88 -35.78 27.69 30.17
CA LYS A 88 -35.10 28.44 31.24
C LYS A 88 -35.56 28.07 32.66
N LYS A 89 -36.73 27.43 32.80
CA LYS A 89 -37.30 27.04 34.10
C LYS A 89 -37.06 25.57 34.44
N ALA A 90 -36.57 24.77 33.49
CA ALA A 90 -36.12 23.40 33.71
C ALA A 90 -34.69 23.37 34.26
#